data_AF-A0A6J6B422-F1
#
_entry.id   AF-A0A6J6B422-F1
#
_cell.length_a   1.000
_cell.length_b   1.000
_cell.length_c   1.000
_cell.angle_alpha   90.00
_cell.angle_beta   90.00
_cell.angle_gamma   90.00
#
_symmetry.space_group_name_H-M   'P 1'
#
loop_
_entity.id
_entity.type
_entity.pdbx_description
1 polymer ?
#
loop_
_entity_poly.entity_id
_entity_poly.type
_entity_poly.pdbx_seq_one_letter_code
_entity_poly.pdbx_strand_id
1 'polypeptide(L)'
;MSAEVVKPHEVVSDGGLTPIEFTFRGKRFRIHSVLSRWCEAGGWWNRISDGKFRPDDQARALWKVEAAPIGALTTFELERDETTGQWIIRAI
;
A
#
# COMPACT_ATOMS: atom_id res chain seq x y z
N MET A 1 1.17 12.63 11.73
CA MET A 1 1.04 11.79 10.52
C MET A 1 -0.34 11.17 10.51
N SER A 2 -1.09 11.28 9.43
CA SER A 2 -2.45 10.74 9.33
C SER A 2 -2.49 9.52 8.41
N ALA A 3 -3.05 8.42 8.91
CA ALA A 3 -3.25 7.18 8.17
C ALA A 3 -4.74 6.95 7.89
N GLU A 4 -5.06 6.37 6.73
CA GLU A 4 -6.42 5.99 6.34
C GLU A 4 -6.40 4.57 5.78
N VAL A 5 -7.32 3.72 6.25
CA VAL A 5 -7.55 2.39 5.67
C VAL A 5 -8.50 2.58 4.49
N VAL A 6 -8.05 2.16 3.32
CA VAL A 6 -8.72 2.40 2.04
C VAL A 6 -9.07 1.05 1.42
N LYS A 7 -10.29 0.94 0.87
CA LYS A 7 -10.74 -0.32 0.28
C LYS A 7 -9.99 -0.59 -1.04
N PRO A 8 -9.88 -1.87 -1.46
CA PRO A 8 -9.14 -2.23 -2.67
C PRO A 8 -9.60 -1.49 -3.94
N HIS A 9 -10.90 -1.22 -4.07
CA HIS A 9 -11.48 -0.54 -5.25
C HIS A 9 -11.26 0.98 -5.28
N GLU A 10 -10.77 1.57 -4.18
CA GLU A 10 -10.48 3.00 -4.09
C GLU A 10 -9.04 3.33 -4.50
N VAL A 11 -8.24 2.30 -4.77
CA VAL A 11 -6.90 2.39 -5.36
C VAL A 11 -6.94 1.77 -6.76
N VAL A 12 -6.50 2.52 -7.76
CA VAL A 12 -6.37 2.04 -9.14
C VAL A 12 -4.92 1.68 -9.40
N SER A 13 -4.68 0.56 -10.08
CA SER A 13 -3.34 0.08 -10.46
C SER A 13 -3.20 -0.02 -11.98
N ASP A 14 -1.96 0.01 -12.48
CA ASP A 14 -1.59 -0.05 -13.92
C ASP A 14 -1.84 -1.43 -14.59
N GLY A 15 -2.83 -2.21 -14.14
CA GLY A 15 -3.03 -3.60 -14.54
C GLY A 15 -2.08 -4.61 -13.86
N GLY A 16 -1.01 -4.13 -13.21
CA GLY A 16 -0.21 -4.88 -12.24
C GLY A 16 -0.59 -4.52 -10.79
N LEU A 17 0.42 -4.49 -9.90
CA LEU A 17 0.25 -4.09 -8.49
C LEU A 17 0.66 -2.64 -8.22
N THR A 18 1.22 -1.94 -9.20
CA THR A 18 1.70 -0.56 -9.01
C THR A 18 0.50 0.39 -8.95
N PRO A 19 0.30 1.14 -7.85
CA PRO A 19 -0.78 2.10 -7.73
C PRO A 19 -0.54 3.31 -8.66
N ILE A 20 -1.59 3.78 -9.32
CA ILE A 20 -1.58 4.95 -10.22
C ILE A 20 -2.51 6.07 -9.74
N GLU A 21 -3.58 5.73 -9.04
CA GLU A 21 -4.51 6.68 -8.42
C GLU A 21 -5.05 6.12 -7.11
N PHE A 22 -5.37 7.00 -6.17
CA PHE A 22 -6.02 6.60 -4.92
C PHE A 22 -6.91 7.72 -4.38
N THR A 23 -7.81 7.37 -3.47
CA THR A 23 -8.60 8.33 -2.70
C THR A 23 -8.07 8.41 -1.27
N PHE A 24 -7.83 9.62 -0.78
CA PHE A 24 -7.40 9.88 0.60
C PHE A 24 -8.18 11.07 1.14
N ARG A 25 -8.84 10.90 2.29
CA ARG A 25 -9.69 11.89 2.95
C ARG A 25 -10.75 12.49 2.02
N GLY A 26 -11.36 11.64 1.19
CA GLY A 26 -12.38 12.03 0.23
C GLY A 26 -11.87 12.83 -0.98
N LYS A 27 -10.54 12.96 -1.17
CA LYS A 27 -9.93 13.59 -2.34
C LYS A 27 -9.19 12.56 -3.18
N ARG A 28 -9.33 12.64 -4.50
CA ARG A 28 -8.62 11.76 -5.44
C ARG A 28 -7.24 12.34 -5.75
N PHE A 29 -6.22 11.50 -5.69
CA PHE A 29 -4.83 11.82 -5.97
C PHE A 29 -4.35 10.94 -7.11
N ARG A 30 -3.70 11.55 -8.11
CA ARG A 30 -2.99 10.83 -9.15
C ARG A 30 -1.52 10.77 -8.79
N ILE A 31 -0.95 9.57 -8.83
CA ILE A 31 0.47 9.34 -8.59
C ILE A 31 1.24 9.87 -9.79
N HIS A 32 2.15 10.79 -9.52
CA HIS A 32 3.05 11.36 -10.51
C HIS A 32 4.32 10.52 -10.65
N SER A 33 4.87 10.09 -9.52
CA SER A 33 6.08 9.27 -9.48
C SER A 33 6.06 8.29 -8.31
N VAL A 34 6.58 7.08 -8.55
CA VAL A 34 6.86 6.10 -7.50
C VAL A 34 8.33 6.27 -7.11
N LEU A 35 8.57 6.79 -5.91
CA LEU A 35 9.91 7.05 -5.39
C LEU A 35 10.62 5.76 -4.98
N SER A 36 9.88 4.84 -4.35
CA SER A 36 10.40 3.53 -3.99
C SER A 36 9.27 2.51 -3.87
N ARG A 37 9.63 1.25 -4.07
CA ARG A 37 8.77 0.09 -3.85
C ARG A 37 9.58 -0.96 -3.12
N TRP A 38 9.00 -1.53 -2.06
CA TRP A 38 9.56 -2.70 -1.40
C TRP A 38 8.45 -3.66 -0.98
N CYS A 39 8.84 -4.90 -0.71
CA CYS A 39 7.94 -5.92 -0.19
C CYS A 39 8.54 -6.47 1.09
N GLU A 40 7.74 -6.53 2.14
CA GLU A 40 8.08 -7.22 3.37
C GLU A 40 7.61 -8.66 3.23
N ALA A 41 8.58 -9.58 3.18
CA ALA A 41 8.27 -10.99 3.26
C ALA A 41 7.58 -11.23 4.61
N GLY A 42 6.34 -11.70 4.55
CA GLY A 42 5.62 -12.14 5.72
C GLY A 42 6.42 -13.15 6.53
N GLY A 43 6.18 -13.30 7.82
CA GLY A 43 6.96 -14.10 8.77
C GLY A 43 6.92 -15.63 8.55
N TRP A 44 7.04 -16.10 7.31
CA TRP A 44 6.93 -17.49 6.88
C TRP A 44 7.94 -18.41 7.57
N TRP A 45 9.10 -17.88 7.96
CA TRP A 45 10.08 -18.61 8.77
C TRP A 45 9.51 -19.05 10.13
N ASN A 46 8.55 -18.31 10.70
CA ASN A 46 7.88 -18.70 11.95
C ASN A 46 7.05 -19.98 11.81
N ARG A 47 6.65 -20.37 10.59
CA ARG A 47 5.97 -21.65 10.34
C ARG A 47 6.89 -22.84 10.59
N ILE A 48 8.18 -22.70 10.25
CA ILE A 48 9.17 -23.78 10.39
C ILE A 48 9.50 -24.02 11.87
N SER A 49 9.51 -22.97 12.70
CA SER A 49 9.96 -23.06 14.10
C SER A 49 8.96 -23.64 15.10
N ASP A 50 7.65 -23.39 14.94
CA ASP A 50 6.61 -23.81 15.91
C ASP A 50 5.65 -24.88 15.36
N GLY A 51 5.80 -25.27 14.09
CA GLY A 51 4.96 -26.27 13.43
C GLY A 51 3.49 -25.87 13.24
N LYS A 52 3.09 -24.66 13.68
CA LYS A 52 1.74 -24.14 13.50
C LYS A 52 1.60 -23.48 12.14
N PHE A 53 0.76 -24.07 11.30
CA PHE A 53 0.35 -23.46 10.04
C PHE A 53 -0.47 -22.20 10.31
N ARG A 54 0.06 -21.04 9.89
CA ARG A 54 -0.68 -19.79 9.78
C ARG A 54 -0.91 -19.54 8.29
N PRO A 55 -2.15 -19.34 7.84
CA PRO A 55 -2.45 -19.08 6.43
C PRO A 55 -2.05 -17.66 5.99
N ASP A 56 -1.85 -16.76 6.94
CA ASP A 56 -1.43 -15.38 6.71
C ASP A 56 -0.01 -15.20 7.22
N ASP A 57 0.94 -15.02 6.29
CA ASP A 57 2.31 -14.66 6.63
C ASP A 57 2.43 -13.16 6.95
N GLN A 58 1.39 -12.34 6.76
CA GLN A 58 1.41 -10.87 6.88
C GLN A 58 2.37 -10.21 5.89
N ALA A 59 2.46 -10.76 4.67
CA ALA A 59 3.24 -10.15 3.59
C ALA A 59 2.61 -8.83 3.15
N ARG A 60 3.44 -7.82 2.93
CA ARG A 60 2.99 -6.47 2.58
C ARG A 60 3.81 -5.89 1.47
N ALA A 61 3.15 -5.25 0.53
CA ALA A 61 3.79 -4.43 -0.49
C ALA A 61 3.67 -2.96 -0.11
N LEU A 62 4.76 -2.22 -0.21
CA LEU A 62 4.84 -0.82 0.18
C LEU A 62 5.35 0.02 -0.99
N TRP A 63 4.75 1.19 -1.15
CA TRP A 63 5.14 2.19 -2.13
C TRP A 63 5.26 3.55 -1.45
N LYS A 64 6.38 4.23 -1.71
CA LYS A 64 6.50 5.66 -1.46
C LYS A 64 6.26 6.38 -2.78
N VAL A 65 5.30 7.30 -2.81
CA VAL A 65 4.85 7.95 -4.05
C VAL A 65 4.71 9.44 -3.85
N GLU A 66 4.87 10.19 -4.93
CA GLU A 66 4.48 11.60 -4.98
C GLU A 66 3.18 11.72 -5.76
N ALA A 67 2.19 12.37 -5.17
CA ALA A 67 0.88 12.56 -5.76
C ALA A 67 0.35 13.98 -5.50
N ALA A 68 -0.40 14.52 -6.45
CA ALA A 68 -1.00 15.85 -6.34
C ALA A 68 -2.51 15.79 -6.65
N PRO A 69 -3.37 16.45 -5.84
CA PRO A 69 -4.80 16.50 -6.12
C PRO A 69 -5.14 17.59 -7.16
N ILE A 70 -4.31 18.65 -7.26
CA ILE A 70 -4.16 19.70 -8.28
C ILE A 70 -3.30 20.78 -7.59
N GLY A 71 -2.12 21.11 -8.12
CA GLY A 71 -1.32 22.28 -7.69
C GLY A 71 -0.20 22.06 -6.65
N ALA A 72 -0.20 21.00 -5.85
CA ALA A 72 0.89 20.69 -4.91
C ALA A 72 1.19 19.19 -4.84
N LEU A 73 2.46 18.82 -5.06
CA LEU A 73 2.96 17.46 -4.87
C LEU A 73 3.09 17.18 -3.37
N THR A 74 2.45 16.10 -2.92
CA THR A 74 2.56 15.58 -1.56
C THR A 74 3.10 14.16 -1.62
N THR A 75 3.96 13.80 -0.67
CA THR A 75 4.49 12.44 -0.58
C THR A 75 3.54 11.57 0.24
N PHE A 76 3.28 10.37 -0.23
CA PHE A 76 2.46 9.37 0.44
C PHE A 76 3.20 8.03 0.56
N GLU A 77 2.86 7.30 1.60
CA GLU A 77 3.17 5.87 1.72
C GLU A 77 1.86 5.10 1.53
N LEU A 78 1.87 4.17 0.58
CA LEU A 78 0.80 3.22 0.36
C LEU A 78 1.32 1.85 0.80
N GLU A 79 0.62 1.21 1.71
CA GLU A 79 0.85 -0.17 2.12
C GLU A 79 -0.33 -1.00 1.63
N ARG A 80 -0.07 -2.14 1.01
CA ARG A 80 -1.08 -3.12 0.64
C ARG A 80 -0.79 -4.42 1.36
N ASP A 81 -1.79 -4.91 2.08
CA ASP A 81 -1.78 -6.24 2.66
C ASP A 81 -2.03 -7.27 1.55
N GLU A 82 -1.10 -8.22 1.36
CA GLU A 82 -1.18 -9.17 0.23
C GLU A 82 -2.26 -10.25 0.45
N THR A 83 -2.67 -10.49 1.69
CA THR A 83 -3.66 -11.52 2.04
C THR A 83 -5.09 -11.02 1.88
N THR A 84 -5.36 -9.81 2.35
CA THR A 84 -6.71 -9.20 2.34
C THR A 84 -6.91 -8.24 1.17
N GLY A 85 -5.82 -7.77 0.55
CA GLY A 85 -5.84 -6.75 -0.49
C GLY A 85 -6.16 -5.33 0.01
N GLN A 86 -6.31 -5.14 1.32
CA GLN A 86 -6.59 -3.84 1.93
C GLN A 86 -5.40 -2.89 1.77
N TRP A 87 -5.70 -1.60 1.64
CA TRP A 87 -4.68 -0.57 1.55
C TRP A 87 -4.68 0.31 2.79
N ILE A 88 -3.49 0.77 3.17
CA ILE A 88 -3.28 1.80 4.18
C ILE A 88 -2.50 2.93 3.54
N ILE A 89 -3.04 4.13 3.58
CA ILE A 89 -2.45 5.32 2.96
C ILE A 89 -2.04 6.29 4.06
N ARG A 90 -0.80 6.79 3.99
CA ARG A 90 -0.24 7.75 4.94
C ARG A 90 0.34 8.94 4.19
N ALA A 91 0.01 10.15 4.64
CA ALA A 91 0.70 11.35 4.18
C ALA A 91 1.95 11.59 5.04
N ILE A 92 3.09 11.85 4.40
CA ILE A 92 4.38 12.16 5.04
C ILE A 92 4.54 13.66 5.19
#